data_AF-A0A9D6R0X0-F1
#
_entry.id   AF-A0A9D6R0X0-F1
#
_cell.length_a   1.000
_cell.length_b   1.000
_cell.length_c   1.000
_cell.angle_alpha   90.00
_cell.angle_beta   90.00
_cell.angle_gamma   90.00
#
_symmetry.space_group_name_H-M   'P 1'
#
loop_
_entity.id
_entity.type
_entity.pdbx_description
1 polymer ?
#
loop_
_entity_poly.entity_id
_entity_poly.type
_entity_poly.pdbx_seq_one_letter_code
_entity_poly.pdbx_strand_id
1 'polypeptide(L)'
;YISNFIAIAGLIPIPFAGYYLGREVYSTSAVMGNNMMGGDFSWTFIIQAMLVGSLFLISNYYLWSGMTRIPGAERYYGYIKFMLALIVISFGIWLTPHNLPLTGDEIGKMGGSAFHPTLKYFGLMPAKNAVVQLIILSTFFSFLLYRRGNKGERVPISKQDSTAKIAIIIGGLAAIAIIGQYAFYLLTADPKVLDLPPDRAIYFRTVGWLLTIQCLVAITAVVLALKDKGIFAQGLFLGTTAASVTVFLGVYGFIVMEKASPFLRNVAVSQFMQLIACIILVTTIDLFLFKGAKEIGPLKWGKMSVRSQYALLLLTIIITMNMGLMGFIRSGLRSDWHIFGVMRDTSEWAYTPSNYTMTQMVGLAVIVFLVGVAFMFWLGGIAKKEK
;
A
#
# COMPACT_ATOMS: atom_id res chain seq x y z
N TYR A 1 -3.27 11.61 -18.56
CA TYR A 1 -3.41 12.01 -17.14
C TYR A 1 -4.46 11.16 -16.45
N ILE A 2 -5.70 11.12 -16.96
CA ILE A 2 -6.82 10.35 -16.38
C ILE A 2 -6.48 8.86 -16.19
N SER A 3 -5.88 8.21 -17.19
CA SER A 3 -5.45 6.81 -17.08
C SER A 3 -4.49 6.55 -15.92
N ASN A 4 -3.44 7.37 -15.77
CA ASN A 4 -2.49 7.26 -14.66
C ASN A 4 -3.16 7.55 -13.31
N PHE A 5 -4.10 8.48 -13.25
CA PHE A 5 -4.87 8.75 -12.03
C PHE A 5 -5.71 7.54 -11.63
N ILE A 6 -6.47 6.96 -12.55
CA ILE A 6 -7.29 5.76 -12.31
C ILE A 6 -6.41 4.59 -11.87
N ALA A 7 -5.28 4.37 -12.56
CA ALA A 7 -4.35 3.29 -12.24
C ALA A 7 -3.77 3.43 -10.82
N ILE A 8 -3.31 4.62 -10.43
CA ILE A 8 -2.75 4.85 -9.09
C ILE A 8 -3.83 4.82 -8.01
N ALA A 9 -5.03 5.35 -8.30
CA ALA A 9 -6.17 5.28 -7.39
C ALA A 9 -6.62 3.82 -7.16
N GLY A 10 -6.52 2.95 -8.17
CA GLY A 10 -6.77 1.52 -8.03
C GLY A 10 -5.64 0.75 -7.34
N LEU A 11 -4.37 1.16 -7.55
CA LEU A 11 -3.19 0.50 -6.99
C LEU A 11 -3.01 0.74 -5.48
N ILE A 12 -3.18 1.99 -5.04
CA ILE A 12 -2.92 2.40 -3.65
C ILE A 12 -3.71 1.58 -2.61
N PRO A 13 -5.01 1.27 -2.81
CA PRO A 13 -5.79 0.49 -1.85
C PRO A 13 -5.50 -1.02 -1.85
N ILE A 14 -4.75 -1.56 -2.82
CA ILE A 14 -4.57 -3.02 -2.95
C ILE A 14 -4.00 -3.67 -1.67
N PRO A 15 -2.93 -3.14 -1.03
CA PRO A 15 -2.42 -3.74 0.20
C PRO A 15 -3.46 -3.75 1.32
N PHE A 16 -4.28 -2.71 1.43
CA PHE A 16 -5.31 -2.60 2.47
C PHE A 16 -6.34 -3.74 2.38
N ALA A 17 -6.76 -4.12 1.17
CA ALA A 17 -7.68 -5.24 0.99
C ALA A 17 -7.12 -6.56 1.54
N GLY A 18 -5.81 -6.79 1.40
CA GLY A 18 -5.12 -7.95 1.97
C GLY A 18 -5.06 -7.92 3.50
N TYR A 19 -4.74 -6.76 4.10
CA TYR A 19 -4.74 -6.61 5.56
C TYR A 19 -6.14 -6.75 6.18
N TYR A 20 -7.16 -6.26 5.47
CA TYR A 20 -8.54 -6.40 5.89
C TYR A 20 -8.99 -7.87 5.87
N LEU A 21 -8.71 -8.59 4.78
CA LEU A 21 -8.93 -10.03 4.70
C LEU A 21 -8.21 -10.76 5.84
N GLY A 22 -6.93 -10.43 6.07
CA GLY A 22 -6.17 -11.04 7.15
C GLY A 22 -6.80 -10.82 8.51
N ARG A 23 -7.25 -9.60 8.80
CA ARG A 23 -7.98 -9.29 10.04
C ARG A 23 -9.23 -10.15 10.19
N GLU A 24 -10.06 -10.27 9.16
CA GLU A 24 -11.31 -11.05 9.20
C GLU A 24 -11.03 -12.54 9.46
N VAL A 25 -10.02 -13.10 8.79
CA VAL A 25 -9.59 -14.49 8.98
C VAL A 25 -9.12 -14.71 10.42
N TYR A 26 -8.23 -13.85 10.95
CA TYR A 26 -7.73 -13.95 12.32
C TYR A 26 -8.82 -13.74 13.38
N SER A 27 -9.85 -12.92 13.12
CA SER A 27 -10.99 -12.77 14.04
C SER A 27 -11.92 -13.97 14.03
N THR A 28 -11.99 -14.70 12.93
CA THR A 28 -12.85 -15.88 12.80
C THR A 28 -12.17 -17.12 13.37
N SER A 29 -10.88 -17.33 13.07
CA SER A 29 -10.10 -18.45 13.59
C SER A 29 -8.62 -18.12 13.62
N ALA A 30 -8.02 -18.21 14.81
CA ALA A 30 -6.58 -18.08 14.99
C ALA A 30 -5.81 -19.18 14.22
N VAL A 31 -6.38 -20.38 14.09
CA VAL A 31 -5.77 -21.50 13.36
C VAL A 31 -5.68 -21.18 11.87
N MET A 32 -6.77 -20.69 11.27
CA MET A 32 -6.79 -20.31 9.86
C MET A 32 -5.83 -19.13 9.59
N GLY A 33 -5.81 -18.15 10.49
CA GLY A 33 -4.86 -17.03 10.40
C GLY A 33 -3.40 -17.49 10.49
N ASN A 34 -3.08 -18.43 11.37
CA ASN A 34 -1.74 -19.00 11.48
C ASN A 34 -1.36 -19.79 10.21
N ASN A 35 -2.26 -20.59 9.66
CA ASN A 35 -2.03 -21.30 8.39
C ASN A 35 -1.82 -20.33 7.21
N MET A 36 -2.50 -19.19 7.23
CA MET A 36 -2.39 -18.14 6.23
C MET A 36 -1.00 -17.48 6.20
N MET A 37 -0.48 -17.08 7.36
CA MET A 37 0.74 -16.25 7.45
C MET A 37 2.01 -17.03 7.81
N GLY A 38 1.89 -18.14 8.53
CA GLY A 38 3.03 -18.89 9.07
C GLY A 38 3.02 -20.39 8.77
N GLY A 39 1.88 -20.96 8.35
CA GLY A 39 1.73 -22.37 7.97
C GLY A 39 1.77 -22.56 6.46
N ASP A 40 0.88 -23.43 5.94
CA ASP A 40 0.89 -23.95 4.57
C ASP A 40 0.91 -22.87 3.46
N PHE A 41 0.30 -21.70 3.71
CA PHE A 41 0.20 -20.61 2.73
C PHE A 41 1.25 -19.51 2.90
N SER A 42 2.17 -19.62 3.86
CA SER A 42 3.18 -18.60 4.14
C SER A 42 4.00 -18.21 2.90
N TRP A 43 4.47 -19.19 2.13
CA TRP A 43 5.20 -18.99 0.87
C TRP A 43 4.34 -18.39 -0.22
N THR A 44 3.08 -18.79 -0.29
CA THR A 44 2.10 -18.20 -1.20
C THR A 44 1.92 -16.70 -0.93
N PHE A 45 1.87 -16.31 0.35
CA PHE A 45 1.84 -14.89 0.75
C PHE A 45 3.14 -14.14 0.49
N ILE A 46 4.30 -14.81 0.56
CA ILE A 46 5.58 -14.21 0.16
C ILE A 46 5.57 -13.91 -1.35
N ILE A 47 5.11 -14.87 -2.18
CA ILE A 47 4.94 -14.66 -3.64
C ILE A 47 3.95 -13.50 -3.88
N GLN A 48 2.88 -13.42 -3.10
CA GLN A 48 1.90 -12.34 -3.20
C GLN A 48 2.52 -10.97 -2.88
N ALA A 49 3.32 -10.88 -1.82
CA ALA A 49 4.07 -9.67 -1.47
C ALA A 49 5.09 -9.31 -2.56
N MET A 50 5.74 -10.29 -3.19
CA MET A 50 6.62 -10.07 -4.35
C MET A 50 5.88 -9.44 -5.52
N LEU A 51 4.69 -9.96 -5.86
CA LEU A 51 3.89 -9.43 -6.94
C LEU A 51 3.45 -7.99 -6.62
N VAL A 52 2.90 -7.73 -5.43
CA VAL A 52 2.44 -6.37 -5.08
C VAL A 52 3.59 -5.37 -4.98
N GLY A 53 4.71 -5.72 -4.37
CA GLY A 53 5.87 -4.82 -4.33
C GLY A 53 6.42 -4.52 -5.73
N SER A 54 6.42 -5.52 -6.63
CA SER A 54 6.76 -5.32 -8.04
C SER A 54 5.78 -4.39 -8.75
N LEU A 55 4.46 -4.50 -8.47
CA LEU A 55 3.46 -3.57 -9.00
C LEU A 55 3.79 -2.13 -8.65
N PHE A 56 4.12 -1.85 -7.38
CA PHE A 56 4.48 -0.50 -6.97
C PHE A 56 5.76 -0.03 -7.67
N LEU A 57 6.80 -0.85 -7.71
CA LEU A 57 8.07 -0.49 -8.36
C LEU A 57 7.89 -0.18 -9.84
N ILE A 58 7.22 -1.06 -10.60
CA ILE A 58 7.03 -0.92 -12.05
C ILE A 58 6.04 0.21 -12.35
N SER A 59 5.00 0.41 -11.54
CA SER A 59 4.07 1.54 -11.71
C SER A 59 4.77 2.87 -11.54
N ASN A 60 5.65 2.99 -10.53
CA ASN A 60 6.47 4.18 -10.36
C ASN A 60 7.42 4.39 -11.52
N TYR A 61 8.10 3.33 -11.97
CA TYR A 61 8.95 3.39 -13.17
C TYR A 61 8.18 3.88 -14.40
N TYR A 62 6.96 3.38 -14.61
CA TYR A 62 6.09 3.83 -15.70
C TYR A 62 5.70 5.30 -15.55
N LEU A 63 5.33 5.75 -14.35
CA LEU A 63 5.04 7.16 -14.07
C LEU A 63 6.24 8.05 -14.40
N TRP A 64 7.44 7.69 -13.94
CA TRP A 64 8.66 8.46 -14.15
C TRP A 64 9.07 8.48 -15.62
N SER A 65 9.03 7.34 -16.31
CA SER A 65 9.29 7.32 -17.76
C SER A 65 8.25 8.17 -18.50
N GLY A 66 7.00 8.17 -18.04
CA GLY A 66 5.94 9.02 -18.54
C GLY A 66 6.13 10.51 -18.27
N MET A 67 7.05 10.94 -17.40
CA MET A 67 7.36 12.36 -17.20
C MET A 67 8.13 12.97 -18.38
N THR A 68 8.81 12.15 -19.19
CA THR A 68 9.57 12.60 -20.37
C THR A 68 8.72 13.26 -21.47
N ARG A 69 7.41 13.01 -21.46
CA ARG A 69 6.43 13.62 -22.36
C ARG A 69 5.88 14.96 -21.85
N ILE A 70 6.21 15.34 -20.61
CA ILE A 70 5.67 16.52 -19.93
C ILE A 70 6.74 17.63 -19.89
N PRO A 71 6.54 18.75 -20.59
CA PRO A 71 7.45 19.90 -20.46
C PRO A 71 7.49 20.43 -19.03
N GLY A 72 8.69 20.72 -18.51
CA GLY A 72 8.89 21.25 -17.17
C GLY A 72 8.93 20.17 -16.08
N ALA A 73 8.77 18.89 -16.42
CA ALA A 73 8.92 17.79 -15.47
C ALA A 73 10.39 17.49 -15.13
N GLU A 74 11.34 17.99 -15.93
CA GLU A 74 12.78 17.79 -15.76
C GLU A 74 13.27 18.28 -14.39
N ARG A 75 12.65 19.33 -13.84
CA ARG A 75 12.94 19.86 -12.49
C ARG A 75 12.71 18.85 -11.37
N TYR A 76 11.94 17.79 -11.64
CA TYR A 76 11.61 16.77 -10.65
C TYR A 76 12.46 15.50 -10.77
N TYR A 77 13.30 15.37 -11.81
CA TYR A 77 14.08 14.16 -12.03
C TYR A 77 15.06 13.86 -10.91
N GLY A 78 15.59 14.89 -10.25
CA GLY A 78 16.47 14.74 -9.09
C GLY A 78 15.85 13.98 -7.92
N TYR A 79 14.51 13.98 -7.78
CA TYR A 79 13.81 13.27 -6.71
C TYR A 79 13.63 11.77 -6.99
N ILE A 80 13.68 11.35 -8.26
CA ILE A 80 13.39 9.97 -8.68
C ILE A 80 14.34 8.97 -8.00
N LYS A 81 15.63 9.29 -7.93
CA LYS A 81 16.64 8.40 -7.30
C LYS A 81 16.35 8.13 -5.83
N PHE A 82 15.85 9.12 -5.09
CA PHE A 82 15.51 8.96 -3.68
C PHE A 82 14.25 8.12 -3.51
N MET A 83 13.21 8.37 -4.30
CA MET A 83 11.98 7.55 -4.29
C MET A 83 12.27 6.10 -4.69
N LEU A 84 13.12 5.89 -5.70
CA LEU A 84 13.55 4.56 -6.11
C LEU A 84 14.30 3.84 -4.98
N ALA A 85 15.25 4.51 -4.32
CA ALA A 85 15.96 3.93 -3.19
C ALA A 85 15.00 3.54 -2.05
N LEU A 86 14.07 4.43 -1.70
CA LEU A 86 13.05 4.15 -0.67
C LEU A 86 12.20 2.93 -1.05
N ILE A 87 11.71 2.85 -2.28
CA ILE A 87 10.87 1.73 -2.74
C ILE A 87 11.67 0.43 -2.78
N VAL A 88 12.90 0.42 -3.30
CA VAL A 88 13.74 -0.79 -3.41
C VAL A 88 14.13 -1.32 -2.04
N ILE A 89 14.58 -0.46 -1.12
CA ILE A 89 14.92 -0.86 0.25
C ILE A 89 13.68 -1.39 0.97
N SER A 90 12.55 -0.67 0.86
CA SER A 90 11.29 -1.08 1.44
C SER A 90 10.81 -2.43 0.90
N PHE A 91 10.96 -2.63 -0.41
CA PHE A 91 10.61 -3.88 -1.07
C PHE A 91 11.50 -5.02 -0.56
N GLY A 92 12.82 -4.84 -0.48
CA GLY A 92 13.73 -5.85 0.07
C GLY A 92 13.38 -6.27 1.50
N ILE A 93 13.03 -5.31 2.37
CA ILE A 93 12.57 -5.61 3.73
C ILE A 93 11.24 -6.38 3.69
N TRP A 94 10.27 -5.92 2.89
CA TRP A 94 8.95 -6.56 2.80
C TRP A 94 9.03 -8.01 2.30
N LEU A 95 9.96 -8.28 1.38
CA LEU A 95 10.23 -9.60 0.81
C LEU A 95 10.88 -10.59 1.78
N THR A 96 11.46 -10.10 2.88
CA THR A 96 12.20 -10.97 3.79
C THR A 96 11.22 -11.91 4.49
N PRO A 97 11.36 -13.24 4.32
CA PRO A 97 10.50 -14.20 5.00
C PRO A 97 10.89 -14.30 6.48
N HIS A 98 9.91 -14.57 7.35
CA HIS A 98 10.21 -14.86 8.75
C HIS A 98 10.72 -16.30 8.93
N ASN A 99 10.09 -17.25 8.23
CA ASN A 99 10.47 -18.66 8.24
C ASN A 99 11.22 -18.97 6.94
N LEU A 100 12.48 -19.38 7.06
CA LEU A 100 13.29 -19.81 5.93
C LEU A 100 13.16 -21.33 5.74
N PRO A 101 13.21 -21.85 4.50
CA PRO A 101 13.13 -23.28 4.23
C PRO A 101 14.53 -23.86 4.42
N LEU A 102 14.93 -24.02 5.68
CA LEU A 102 16.30 -24.36 6.06
C LEU A 102 16.47 -25.87 6.15
N THR A 103 17.61 -26.35 5.66
CA THR A 103 18.11 -27.71 5.90
C THR A 103 18.56 -27.87 7.35
N GLY A 104 18.61 -29.11 7.84
CA GLY A 104 19.09 -29.41 9.19
C GLY A 104 20.50 -28.88 9.45
N ASP A 105 21.37 -28.93 8.44
CA ASP A 105 22.73 -28.39 8.48
C ASP A 105 22.75 -26.86 8.63
N GLU A 106 21.84 -26.15 7.96
CA GLU A 106 21.72 -24.69 8.07
C GLU A 106 21.20 -24.28 9.45
N ILE A 107 20.23 -25.01 9.99
CA ILE A 107 19.75 -24.82 11.38
C ILE A 107 20.89 -25.05 12.37
N GLY A 108 21.70 -26.10 12.16
CA GLY A 108 22.90 -26.38 12.96
C GLY A 108 23.91 -25.22 12.92
N LYS A 109 24.17 -24.67 11.72
CA LYS A 109 25.05 -23.49 11.54
C LYS A 109 24.50 -22.21 12.14
N MET A 110 23.18 -22.12 12.35
CA MET A 110 22.52 -20.99 13.02
C MET A 110 22.31 -21.20 14.52
N GLY A 111 23.05 -22.15 15.13
CA GLY A 111 22.99 -22.39 16.57
C GLY A 111 21.68 -23.02 17.03
N GLY A 112 21.02 -23.79 16.16
CA GLY A 112 19.75 -24.46 16.47
C GLY A 112 18.50 -23.57 16.35
N SER A 113 18.65 -22.31 15.92
CA SER A 113 17.53 -21.41 15.67
C SER A 113 16.91 -21.69 14.29
N ALA A 114 15.59 -21.86 14.24
CA ALA A 114 14.81 -21.90 12.98
C ALA A 114 14.76 -20.53 12.27
N PHE A 115 15.34 -19.49 12.88
CA PHE A 115 15.31 -18.10 12.40
C PHE A 115 16.72 -17.55 12.19
N HIS A 116 16.89 -16.79 11.11
CA HIS A 116 18.13 -16.05 10.86
C HIS A 116 18.35 -14.94 11.92
N PRO A 117 19.56 -14.78 12.51
CA PRO A 117 19.80 -13.87 13.63
C PRO A 117 19.35 -12.41 13.42
N THR A 118 19.58 -11.87 12.22
CA THR A 118 19.24 -10.48 11.87
C THR A 118 17.97 -10.35 11.01
N LEU A 119 17.86 -11.12 9.92
CA LEU A 119 16.73 -11.04 8.97
C LEU A 119 15.37 -11.40 9.57
N LYS A 120 15.33 -12.16 10.69
CA LYS A 120 14.07 -12.52 11.36
C LYS A 120 13.20 -11.30 11.68
N TYR A 121 13.81 -10.15 12.01
CA TYR A 121 13.08 -8.93 12.36
C TYR A 121 12.41 -8.27 11.16
N PHE A 122 12.98 -8.40 9.95
CA PHE A 122 12.36 -7.88 8.72
C PHE A 122 11.16 -8.71 8.28
N GLY A 123 11.14 -10.00 8.63
CA GLY A 123 9.99 -10.88 8.38
C GLY A 123 8.76 -10.61 9.25
N LEU A 124 8.90 -9.81 10.31
CA LEU A 124 7.83 -9.52 11.27
C LEU A 124 6.86 -8.44 10.77
N MET A 125 5.60 -8.53 11.22
CA MET A 125 4.52 -7.61 10.80
C MET A 125 4.80 -6.11 11.00
N PRO A 126 5.44 -5.64 12.09
CA PRO A 126 5.82 -4.24 12.26
C PRO A 126 6.71 -3.72 11.13
N ALA A 127 7.76 -4.46 10.76
CA ALA A 127 8.65 -4.09 9.67
C ALA A 127 7.89 -4.03 8.35
N LYS A 128 7.13 -5.08 8.03
CA LYS A 128 6.34 -5.17 6.79
C LYS A 128 5.34 -4.01 6.68
N ASN A 129 4.61 -3.71 7.74
CA ASN A 129 3.67 -2.60 7.75
C ASN A 129 4.38 -1.27 7.54
N ALA A 130 5.48 -1.01 8.25
CA ALA A 130 6.23 0.25 8.13
C ALA A 130 6.70 0.53 6.70
N VAL A 131 7.25 -0.49 6.03
CA VAL A 131 7.80 -0.34 4.67
C VAL A 131 6.72 -0.29 3.60
N VAL A 132 5.59 -0.99 3.77
CA VAL A 132 4.44 -0.87 2.85
C VAL A 132 3.89 0.56 2.85
N GLN A 133 3.74 1.18 4.02
CA GLN A 133 3.28 2.57 4.11
C GLN A 133 4.26 3.53 3.41
N LEU A 134 5.57 3.27 3.53
CA LEU A 134 6.59 4.06 2.87
C LEU A 134 6.55 3.91 1.34
N ILE A 135 6.30 2.70 0.83
CA ILE A 135 6.09 2.45 -0.60
C ILE A 135 4.88 3.23 -1.11
N ILE A 136 3.76 3.21 -0.37
CA ILE A 136 2.55 3.91 -0.78
C ILE A 136 2.77 5.43 -0.77
N LEU A 137 3.37 5.99 0.29
CA LEU A 137 3.71 7.42 0.36
C LEU A 137 4.67 7.85 -0.75
N SER A 138 5.68 7.03 -1.06
CA SER A 138 6.62 7.29 -2.16
C SER A 138 5.91 7.28 -3.51
N THR A 139 4.99 6.33 -3.72
CA THR A 139 4.18 6.24 -4.94
C THR A 139 3.23 7.42 -5.10
N PHE A 140 2.57 7.80 -4.01
CA PHE A 140 1.73 8.98 -3.96
C PHE A 140 2.52 10.25 -4.27
N PHE A 141 3.72 10.40 -3.69
CA PHE A 141 4.60 11.53 -3.98
C PHE A 141 5.06 11.55 -5.46
N SER A 142 5.43 10.41 -6.03
CA SER A 142 5.70 10.27 -7.48
C SER A 142 4.53 10.77 -8.33
N PHE A 143 3.30 10.41 -7.95
CA PHE A 143 2.10 10.86 -8.65
C PHE A 143 1.88 12.38 -8.54
N LEU A 144 2.13 12.98 -7.37
CA LEU A 144 2.10 14.44 -7.20
C LEU A 144 3.12 15.13 -8.12
N LEU A 145 4.37 14.64 -8.18
CA LEU A 145 5.39 15.20 -9.06
C LEU A 145 5.00 15.07 -10.54
N TYR A 146 4.48 13.90 -10.94
CA TYR A 146 3.98 13.66 -12.29
C TYR A 146 2.90 14.69 -12.68
N ARG A 147 1.94 14.93 -11.79
CA ARG A 147 0.84 15.87 -12.01
C ARG A 147 1.29 17.33 -12.04
N ARG A 148 2.26 17.69 -11.19
CA ARG A 148 2.86 19.03 -11.15
C ARG A 148 3.75 19.30 -12.35
N GLY A 149 4.22 18.26 -13.07
CA GLY A 149 5.18 18.35 -14.16
C GLY A 149 4.96 19.55 -15.09
N ASN A 150 3.75 19.71 -15.63
CA ASN A 150 3.41 20.77 -16.59
C ASN A 150 2.98 22.11 -15.97
N LYS A 151 3.00 22.25 -14.64
CA LYS A 151 2.43 23.41 -13.95
C LYS A 151 3.51 24.43 -13.56
N GLY A 152 3.40 25.64 -14.08
CA GLY A 152 4.32 26.77 -13.85
C GLY A 152 3.94 27.60 -12.62
N GLU A 153 3.73 28.91 -12.82
CA GLU A 153 3.34 29.84 -11.77
C GLU A 153 1.99 29.48 -11.14
N ARG A 154 1.96 29.52 -9.80
CA ARG A 154 0.80 29.16 -8.99
C ARG A 154 -0.04 30.40 -8.69
N VAL A 155 -1.35 30.24 -8.64
CA VAL A 155 -2.27 31.29 -8.16
C VAL A 155 -2.44 31.12 -6.65
N PRO A 156 -2.16 32.15 -5.83
CA PRO A 156 -2.41 32.11 -4.39
C PRO A 156 -3.85 31.72 -4.08
N ILE A 157 -4.05 30.88 -3.06
CA ILE A 157 -5.37 30.39 -2.62
C ILE A 157 -6.25 31.56 -2.16
N SER A 158 -5.65 32.60 -1.58
CA SER A 158 -6.33 33.85 -1.22
C SER A 158 -7.00 34.56 -2.40
N LYS A 159 -6.46 34.39 -3.62
CA LYS A 159 -6.97 34.99 -4.86
C LYS A 159 -7.90 34.08 -5.65
N GLN A 160 -8.12 32.85 -5.19
CA GLN A 160 -9.04 31.89 -5.83
C GLN A 160 -10.48 32.07 -5.33
N ASP A 161 -11.42 31.43 -6.03
CA ASP A 161 -12.82 31.36 -5.65
C ASP A 161 -13.03 30.66 -4.29
N SER A 162 -14.16 30.95 -3.62
CA SER A 162 -14.51 30.35 -2.32
C SER A 162 -14.49 28.82 -2.32
N THR A 163 -14.68 28.20 -3.49
CA THR A 163 -14.56 26.76 -3.72
C THR A 163 -13.24 26.18 -3.19
N ALA A 164 -12.12 26.87 -3.40
CA ALA A 164 -10.80 26.39 -2.96
C ALA A 164 -10.71 26.30 -1.43
N LYS A 165 -11.20 27.33 -0.73
CA LYS A 165 -11.22 27.39 0.74
C LYS A 165 -12.13 26.30 1.31
N ILE A 166 -13.34 26.19 0.77
CA ILE A 166 -14.34 25.19 1.20
C ILE A 166 -13.79 23.78 1.01
N ALA A 167 -13.22 23.48 -0.15
CA ALA A 167 -12.71 22.14 -0.43
C ALA A 167 -11.52 21.76 0.48
N ILE A 168 -10.59 22.68 0.74
CA ILE A 168 -9.48 22.45 1.68
C ILE A 168 -10.01 22.19 3.10
N ILE A 169 -11.02 22.94 3.55
CA ILE A 169 -11.66 22.73 4.85
C ILE A 169 -12.34 21.36 4.89
N ILE A 170 -13.14 20.99 3.88
CA ILE A 170 -13.80 19.69 3.80
C ILE A 170 -12.78 18.55 3.79
N GLY A 171 -11.72 18.67 2.99
CA GLY A 171 -10.64 17.67 2.94
C GLY A 171 -9.92 17.54 4.29
N GLY A 172 -9.73 18.66 5.00
CA GLY A 172 -9.18 18.69 6.35
C GLY A 172 -10.10 18.02 7.36
N LEU A 173 -11.39 18.35 7.35
CA LEU A 173 -12.39 17.74 8.21
C LEU A 173 -12.51 16.23 7.95
N ALA A 174 -12.47 15.80 6.69
CA ALA A 174 -12.47 14.38 6.35
C ALA A 174 -11.23 13.66 6.90
N ALA A 175 -10.04 14.24 6.73
CA ALA A 175 -8.80 13.69 7.28
C ALA A 175 -8.84 13.62 8.82
N ILE A 176 -9.34 14.67 9.48
CA ILE A 176 -9.51 14.72 10.94
C ILE A 176 -10.56 13.72 11.40
N ALA A 177 -11.67 13.54 10.69
CA ALA A 177 -12.69 12.56 11.04
C ALA A 177 -12.17 11.13 10.95
N ILE A 178 -11.43 10.80 9.87
CA ILE A 178 -10.84 9.47 9.66
C ILE A 178 -9.86 9.11 10.78
N ILE A 179 -8.98 10.03 11.18
CA ILE A 179 -7.99 9.80 12.23
C ILE A 179 -8.62 9.92 13.62
N GLY A 180 -9.41 10.97 13.84
CA GLY A 180 -9.96 11.36 15.13
C GLY A 180 -10.96 10.38 15.71
N GLN A 181 -11.80 9.75 14.87
CA GLN A 181 -12.68 8.67 15.34
C GLN A 181 -11.87 7.53 15.98
N TYR A 182 -10.71 7.19 15.38
CA TYR A 182 -9.89 6.08 15.84
C TYR A 182 -9.01 6.49 17.02
N ALA A 183 -8.54 7.75 17.04
CA ALA A 183 -7.89 8.34 18.20
C ALA A 183 -8.80 8.28 19.43
N PHE A 184 -10.06 8.70 19.29
CA PHE A 184 -11.05 8.64 20.37
C PHE A 184 -11.26 7.21 20.85
N TYR A 185 -11.52 6.28 19.93
CA TYR A 185 -11.66 4.85 20.24
C TYR A 185 -10.46 4.31 21.04
N LEU A 186 -9.22 4.61 20.63
CA LEU A 186 -8.02 4.13 21.32
C LEU A 186 -7.78 4.79 22.68
N LEU A 187 -8.19 6.04 22.87
CA LEU A 187 -8.07 6.74 24.15
C LEU A 187 -9.10 6.25 25.18
N THR A 188 -10.27 5.78 24.72
CA THR A 188 -11.36 5.31 25.59
C THR A 188 -11.50 3.79 25.67
N ALA A 189 -10.76 3.03 24.85
CA ALA A 189 -10.86 1.57 24.83
C ALA A 189 -10.37 0.93 26.14
N ASP A 190 -11.15 -0.03 26.64
CA ASP A 190 -10.72 -0.91 27.74
C ASP A 190 -9.83 -2.03 27.16
N PRO A 191 -8.59 -2.23 27.67
CA PRO A 191 -7.73 -3.35 27.27
C PRO A 191 -8.38 -4.73 27.34
N LYS A 192 -9.39 -4.91 28.20
CA LYS A 192 -10.16 -6.15 28.32
C LYS A 192 -10.84 -6.57 27.02
N VAL A 193 -11.12 -5.64 26.11
CA VAL A 193 -11.68 -5.95 24.77
C VAL A 193 -10.75 -6.86 23.95
N LEU A 194 -9.45 -6.86 24.26
CA LEU A 194 -8.45 -7.71 23.62
C LEU A 194 -7.84 -8.74 24.57
N ASP A 195 -8.54 -9.07 25.66
CA ASP A 195 -8.06 -9.99 26.72
C ASP A 195 -6.71 -9.57 27.32
N LEU A 196 -6.42 -8.27 27.34
CA LEU A 196 -5.19 -7.71 27.92
C LEU A 196 -5.45 -7.18 29.34
N PRO A 197 -4.46 -7.32 30.25
CA PRO A 197 -4.61 -6.77 31.59
C PRO A 197 -4.64 -5.22 31.57
N PRO A 198 -5.24 -4.57 32.58
CA PRO A 198 -5.49 -3.12 32.58
C PRO A 198 -4.21 -2.26 32.49
N ASP A 199 -3.08 -2.79 32.95
CA ASP A 199 -1.76 -2.15 32.87
C ASP A 199 -1.29 -1.92 31.42
N ARG A 200 -1.82 -2.68 30.46
CA ARG A 200 -1.53 -2.52 29.03
C ARG A 200 -2.28 -1.35 28.37
N ALA A 201 -3.13 -0.62 29.10
CA ALA A 201 -3.82 0.58 28.58
C ALA A 201 -2.85 1.64 28.05
N ILE A 202 -1.62 1.71 28.57
CA ILE A 202 -0.60 2.64 28.08
C ILE A 202 -0.32 2.45 26.58
N TYR A 203 -0.43 1.21 26.06
CA TYR A 203 -0.14 0.94 24.66
C TYR A 203 -1.17 1.56 23.73
N PHE A 204 -2.44 1.50 24.14
CA PHE A 204 -3.58 2.07 23.43
C PHE A 204 -3.51 3.60 23.46
N ARG A 205 -3.28 4.16 24.65
CA ARG A 205 -3.20 5.62 24.86
C ARG A 205 -2.04 6.25 24.08
N THR A 206 -0.88 5.59 24.03
CA THR A 206 0.27 6.09 23.25
C THR A 206 -0.08 6.27 21.77
N VAL A 207 -0.74 5.28 21.17
CA VAL A 207 -1.18 5.37 19.77
C VAL A 207 -2.32 6.38 19.62
N GLY A 208 -3.27 6.42 20.57
CA GLY A 208 -4.33 7.43 20.60
C GLY A 208 -3.79 8.86 20.58
N TRP A 209 -2.81 9.18 21.44
CA TRP A 209 -2.16 10.49 21.47
C TRP A 209 -1.40 10.83 20.20
N LEU A 210 -0.72 9.85 19.61
CA LEU A 210 -0.06 10.04 18.31
C LEU A 210 -1.06 10.44 17.22
N LEU A 211 -2.23 9.79 17.18
CA LEU A 211 -3.31 10.13 16.24
C LEU A 211 -3.91 11.51 16.53
N THR A 212 -4.07 11.89 17.80
CA THR A 212 -4.49 13.24 18.19
C THR A 212 -3.50 14.30 17.72
N ILE A 213 -2.19 14.06 17.88
CA ILE A 213 -1.13 14.94 17.35
C ILE A 213 -1.27 15.04 15.83
N GLN A 214 -1.51 13.94 15.13
CA GLN A 214 -1.70 13.96 13.69
C GLN A 214 -2.93 14.79 13.26
N CYS A 215 -4.03 14.77 14.02
CA CYS A 215 -5.17 15.67 13.81
C CYS A 215 -4.78 17.15 13.99
N LEU A 216 -3.98 17.50 15.01
CA LEU A 216 -3.50 18.87 15.22
C LEU A 216 -2.60 19.33 14.07
N VAL A 217 -1.74 18.44 13.55
CA VAL A 217 -0.92 18.73 12.37
C VAL A 217 -1.80 18.91 11.13
N ALA A 218 -2.87 18.12 10.97
CA ALA A 218 -3.83 18.30 9.88
C ALA A 218 -4.50 19.69 9.94
N ILE A 219 -4.95 20.12 11.12
CA ILE A 219 -5.49 21.48 11.34
C ILE A 219 -4.45 22.53 10.95
N THR A 220 -3.21 22.37 11.42
CA THR A 220 -2.10 23.27 11.11
C THR A 220 -1.83 23.34 9.61
N ALA A 221 -1.85 22.21 8.91
CA ALA A 221 -1.69 22.13 7.46
C ALA A 221 -2.83 22.84 6.71
N VAL A 222 -4.09 22.67 7.14
CA VAL A 222 -5.23 23.41 6.56
C VAL A 222 -5.04 24.91 6.75
N VAL A 223 -4.71 25.37 7.96
CA VAL A 223 -4.49 26.80 8.24
C VAL A 223 -3.34 27.36 7.39
N LEU A 224 -2.23 26.63 7.27
CA LEU A 224 -1.10 27.03 6.45
C LEU A 224 -1.46 27.06 4.95
N ALA A 225 -2.26 26.12 4.47
CA ALA A 225 -2.74 26.11 3.09
C ALA A 225 -3.62 27.33 2.79
N LEU A 226 -4.53 27.68 3.71
CA LEU A 226 -5.38 28.88 3.58
C LEU A 226 -4.59 30.19 3.66
N LYS A 227 -3.41 30.19 4.30
CA LYS A 227 -2.46 31.32 4.35
C LYS A 227 -1.44 31.33 3.20
N ASP A 228 -1.80 30.74 2.05
CA ASP A 228 -0.98 30.66 0.84
C ASP A 228 0.35 29.88 0.98
N LYS A 229 0.57 29.16 2.09
CA LYS A 229 1.74 28.30 2.33
C LYS A 229 1.46 26.83 1.98
N GLY A 230 0.73 26.58 0.90
CA GLY A 230 0.24 25.25 0.52
C GLY A 230 1.32 24.18 0.33
N ILE A 231 2.49 24.51 -0.26
CA ILE A 231 3.59 23.54 -0.39
C ILE A 231 4.13 23.12 0.98
N PHE A 232 4.31 24.10 1.87
CA PHE A 232 4.81 23.83 3.22
C PHE A 232 3.78 23.01 4.02
N ALA A 233 2.49 23.32 3.89
CA ALA A 233 1.42 22.53 4.48
C ALA A 233 1.44 21.05 4.05
N GLN A 234 1.59 20.80 2.75
CA GLN A 234 1.72 19.43 2.23
C GLN A 234 2.98 18.73 2.74
N GLY A 235 4.12 19.42 2.72
CA GLY A 235 5.38 18.87 3.20
C GLY A 235 5.33 18.52 4.69
N LEU A 236 4.73 19.40 5.50
CA LEU A 236 4.52 19.17 6.93
C LEU A 236 3.64 17.93 7.17
N PHE A 237 2.47 17.86 6.53
CA PHE A 237 1.55 16.75 6.78
C PHE A 237 2.06 15.42 6.23
N LEU A 238 2.67 15.42 5.04
CA LEU A 238 3.26 14.22 4.45
C LEU A 238 4.49 13.74 5.23
N GLY A 239 5.36 14.66 5.64
CA GLY A 239 6.56 14.33 6.44
C GLY A 239 6.22 13.80 7.83
N THR A 240 5.27 14.42 8.53
CA THR A 240 4.79 13.93 9.83
C THR A 240 4.08 12.59 9.71
N THR A 241 3.26 12.39 8.66
CA THR A 241 2.66 11.08 8.38
C THR A 241 3.74 10.02 8.17
N ALA A 242 4.74 10.29 7.31
CA ALA A 242 5.83 9.35 7.05
C ALA A 242 6.61 9.00 8.33
N ALA A 243 6.96 10.00 9.15
CA ALA A 243 7.64 9.79 10.42
C ALA A 243 6.77 8.97 11.40
N SER A 244 5.48 9.30 11.51
CA SER A 244 4.53 8.59 12.38
C SER A 244 4.36 7.13 11.97
N VAL A 245 4.03 6.87 10.70
CA VAL A 245 3.66 5.52 10.24
C VAL A 245 4.86 4.60 10.03
N THR A 246 6.00 5.12 9.56
CA THR A 246 7.16 4.30 9.23
C THR A 246 8.17 4.24 10.36
N VAL A 247 8.45 5.37 11.03
CA VAL A 247 9.48 5.41 12.07
C VAL A 247 8.88 5.07 13.43
N PHE A 248 7.95 5.89 13.93
CA PHE A 248 7.41 5.70 15.27
C PHE A 248 6.60 4.41 15.39
N LEU A 249 5.55 4.23 14.59
CA LEU A 249 4.72 3.01 14.65
C LEU A 249 5.44 1.77 14.12
N GLY A 250 6.45 1.94 13.26
CA GLY A 250 7.32 0.85 12.81
C GLY A 250 8.15 0.27 13.95
N VAL A 251 8.82 1.12 14.74
CA VAL A 251 9.59 0.70 15.92
C VAL A 251 8.67 0.28 17.06
N TYR A 252 7.65 1.07 17.35
CA TYR A 252 6.69 0.81 18.42
C TYR A 252 5.90 -0.49 18.19
N GLY A 253 5.68 -0.87 16.94
CA GLY A 253 5.05 -2.15 16.59
C GLY A 253 5.84 -3.36 17.11
N PHE A 254 7.17 -3.31 17.21
CA PHE A 254 7.96 -4.38 17.82
C PHE A 254 7.72 -4.48 19.34
N ILE A 255 7.64 -3.34 20.02
CA ILE A 255 7.33 -3.27 21.45
C ILE A 255 5.93 -3.83 21.71
N VAL A 256 4.95 -3.42 20.89
CA VAL A 256 3.56 -3.91 20.99
C VAL A 256 3.48 -5.39 20.69
N MET A 257 4.22 -5.91 19.71
CA MET A 257 4.24 -7.34 19.42
C MET A 257 4.66 -8.16 20.66
N GLU A 258 5.72 -7.73 21.35
CA GLU A 258 6.25 -8.44 22.52
C GLU A 258 5.33 -8.31 23.74
N LYS A 259 4.80 -7.10 23.98
CA LYS A 259 4.14 -6.77 25.27
C LYS A 259 2.61 -6.76 25.21
N ALA A 260 2.02 -6.67 24.02
CA ALA A 260 0.59 -6.54 23.80
C ALA A 260 0.19 -7.06 22.39
N SER A 261 0.62 -8.28 22.04
CA SER A 261 0.45 -8.86 20.69
C SER A 261 -0.96 -8.70 20.08
N PRO A 262 -2.08 -8.93 20.81
CA PRO A 262 -3.43 -8.73 20.28
C PRO A 262 -3.73 -7.31 19.78
N PHE A 263 -3.02 -6.30 20.28
CA PHE A 263 -3.15 -4.89 19.91
C PHE A 263 -2.37 -4.51 18.64
N LEU A 264 -1.46 -5.37 18.17
CA LEU A 264 -0.65 -5.09 16.97
C LEU A 264 -1.49 -4.80 15.71
N ARG A 265 -2.65 -5.45 15.58
CA ARG A 265 -3.60 -5.18 14.49
C ARG A 265 -4.13 -3.75 14.52
N ASN A 266 -4.35 -3.18 15.70
CA ASN A 266 -4.83 -1.81 15.87
C ASN A 266 -3.74 -0.79 15.51
N VAL A 267 -2.46 -1.12 15.76
CA VAL A 267 -1.32 -0.33 15.27
C VAL A 267 -1.33 -0.27 13.75
N ALA A 268 -1.53 -1.41 13.08
CA ALA A 268 -1.63 -1.46 11.61
C ALA A 268 -2.79 -0.58 11.09
N VAL A 269 -3.98 -0.69 11.69
CA VAL A 269 -5.13 0.16 11.34
C VAL A 269 -4.80 1.65 11.52
N SER A 270 -4.12 2.01 12.61
CA SER A 270 -3.67 3.39 12.87
C SER A 270 -2.73 3.92 11.78
N GLN A 271 -1.82 3.08 11.29
CA GLN A 271 -0.93 3.45 10.18
C GLN A 271 -1.72 3.73 8.90
N PHE A 272 -2.71 2.88 8.57
CA PHE A 272 -3.54 3.03 7.38
C PHE A 272 -4.46 4.25 7.42
N MET A 273 -5.10 4.53 8.56
CA MET A 273 -5.98 5.69 8.70
C MET A 273 -5.21 7.00 8.51
N GLN A 274 -4.01 7.10 9.07
CA GLN A 274 -3.12 8.26 8.85
C GLN A 274 -2.70 8.40 7.39
N LEU A 275 -2.38 7.28 6.73
CA LEU A 275 -2.01 7.28 5.32
C LEU A 275 -3.16 7.77 4.42
N ILE A 276 -4.36 7.23 4.60
CA ILE A 276 -5.53 7.62 3.79
C ILE A 276 -5.87 9.10 4.01
N ALA A 277 -5.88 9.55 5.27
CA ALA A 277 -6.10 10.95 5.62
C ALA A 277 -5.02 11.87 4.98
N CYS A 278 -3.76 11.45 4.97
CA CYS A 278 -2.67 12.14 4.29
C CYS A 278 -2.93 12.26 2.79
N ILE A 279 -3.27 11.16 2.11
CA ILE A 279 -3.54 11.15 0.68
C ILE A 279 -4.70 12.08 0.33
N ILE A 280 -5.79 12.04 1.09
CA ILE A 280 -6.96 12.90 0.87
C ILE A 280 -6.58 14.37 1.04
N LEU A 281 -6.04 14.77 2.19
CA LEU A 281 -5.75 16.18 2.48
C LEU A 281 -4.69 16.75 1.53
N VAL A 282 -3.59 16.03 1.30
CA VAL A 282 -2.52 16.49 0.41
C VAL A 282 -3.01 16.60 -1.02
N THR A 283 -3.80 15.64 -1.51
CA THR A 283 -4.40 15.70 -2.86
C THR A 283 -5.32 16.89 -3.01
N THR A 284 -6.19 17.13 -2.02
CA THR A 284 -7.10 18.28 -2.00
C THR A 284 -6.32 19.58 -2.04
N ILE A 285 -5.33 19.77 -1.16
CA ILE A 285 -4.47 20.97 -1.18
C ILE A 285 -3.78 21.09 -2.54
N ASP A 286 -3.28 19.99 -3.10
CA ASP A 286 -2.59 20.02 -4.39
C ASP A 286 -3.50 20.49 -5.53
N LEU A 287 -4.79 20.09 -5.50
CA LEU A 287 -5.74 20.36 -6.59
C LEU A 287 -5.98 21.85 -6.70
N PHE A 288 -6.15 22.50 -5.56
CA PHE A 288 -6.38 23.94 -5.51
C PHE A 288 -5.09 24.75 -5.59
N LEU A 289 -3.96 24.25 -5.09
CA LEU A 289 -2.67 24.93 -5.22
C LEU A 289 -2.26 25.15 -6.70
N PHE A 290 -2.60 24.20 -7.57
CA PHE A 290 -2.29 24.26 -8.99
C PHE A 290 -3.52 24.52 -9.88
N LYS A 291 -4.67 24.87 -9.30
CA LYS A 291 -5.87 25.30 -10.05
C LYS A 291 -5.55 26.61 -10.75
N GLY A 292 -5.72 26.63 -12.08
CA GLY A 292 -5.40 27.80 -12.90
C GLY A 292 -3.90 28.12 -13.03
N ALA A 293 -3.00 27.23 -12.59
CA ALA A 293 -1.58 27.44 -12.80
C ALA A 293 -1.22 27.41 -14.30
N LYS A 294 -0.39 28.36 -14.74
CA LYS A 294 0.05 28.46 -16.14
C LYS A 294 0.70 27.16 -16.59
N GLU A 295 0.37 26.68 -17.77
CA GLU A 295 1.01 25.48 -18.33
C GLU A 295 2.34 25.86 -18.97
N ILE A 296 3.39 25.06 -18.72
CA ILE A 296 4.73 25.34 -19.22
C ILE A 296 4.82 25.04 -20.73
N GLY A 297 4.10 24.01 -21.19
CA GLY A 297 3.97 23.73 -22.62
C GLY A 297 3.00 22.59 -22.94
N PRO A 298 2.74 22.31 -24.22
CA PRO A 298 1.87 21.21 -24.63
C PRO A 298 2.51 19.85 -24.34
N LEU A 299 1.67 18.86 -24.00
CA LEU A 299 2.11 17.48 -23.81
C LEU A 299 2.69 16.90 -25.12
N LYS A 300 3.90 16.33 -25.06
CA LYS A 300 4.58 15.75 -26.22
C LYS A 300 4.15 14.30 -26.44
N TRP A 301 3.04 14.09 -27.12
CA TRP A 301 2.56 12.75 -27.48
C TRP A 301 3.59 11.99 -28.33
N GLY A 302 3.64 10.66 -28.18
CA GLY A 302 4.61 9.79 -28.87
C GLY A 302 6.03 9.80 -28.28
N LYS A 303 6.39 10.80 -27.45
CA LYS A 303 7.69 10.85 -26.76
C LYS A 303 7.69 9.97 -25.51
N MET A 304 7.65 8.64 -25.70
CA MET A 304 7.74 7.66 -24.62
C MET A 304 8.77 6.59 -24.97
N SER A 305 9.54 6.14 -23.97
CA SER A 305 10.55 5.10 -24.21
C SER A 305 9.89 3.76 -24.56
N VAL A 306 10.53 2.95 -25.40
CA VAL A 306 10.06 1.57 -25.67
C VAL A 306 9.99 0.76 -24.37
N ARG A 307 10.93 1.02 -23.44
CA ARG A 307 10.99 0.40 -22.10
C ARG A 307 9.70 0.60 -21.28
N SER A 308 9.03 1.73 -21.44
CA SER A 308 7.75 1.99 -20.75
C SER A 308 6.61 1.10 -21.23
N GLN A 309 6.64 0.62 -22.49
CA GLN A 309 5.63 -0.29 -23.02
C GLN A 309 5.80 -1.69 -22.46
N TYR A 310 7.04 -2.17 -22.33
CA TYR A 310 7.34 -3.42 -21.62
C TYR A 310 6.89 -3.35 -20.16
N ALA A 311 7.07 -2.20 -19.50
CA ALA A 311 6.57 -2.00 -18.14
C ALA A 311 5.04 -2.11 -18.05
N LEU A 312 4.28 -1.56 -19.01
CA LEU A 312 2.82 -1.72 -19.04
C LEU A 312 2.38 -3.17 -19.22
N LEU A 313 2.99 -3.89 -20.18
CA LEU A 313 2.69 -5.30 -20.39
C LEU A 313 3.00 -6.12 -19.14
N LEU A 314 4.14 -5.85 -18.51
CA LEU A 314 4.54 -6.50 -17.27
C LEU A 314 3.57 -6.20 -16.11
N LEU A 315 3.07 -4.97 -15.99
CA LEU A 315 2.04 -4.63 -15.00
C LEU A 315 0.77 -5.45 -15.21
N THR A 316 0.30 -5.58 -16.46
CA THR A 316 -0.88 -6.42 -16.77
C THR A 316 -0.68 -7.87 -16.33
N ILE A 317 0.49 -8.45 -16.62
CA ILE A 317 0.83 -9.82 -16.23
C ILE A 317 0.83 -9.96 -14.70
N ILE A 318 1.53 -9.06 -14.00
CA ILE A 318 1.67 -9.14 -12.54
C ILE A 318 0.32 -8.91 -11.84
N ILE A 319 -0.52 -7.97 -12.32
CA ILE A 319 -1.86 -7.76 -11.75
C ILE A 319 -2.70 -9.03 -11.90
N THR A 320 -2.68 -9.64 -13.09
CA THR A 320 -3.44 -10.87 -13.37
C THR A 320 -2.96 -12.02 -12.49
N MET A 321 -1.64 -12.19 -12.34
CA MET A 321 -1.05 -13.17 -11.43
C MET A 321 -1.45 -12.93 -9.98
N ASN A 322 -1.40 -11.66 -9.52
CA ASN A 322 -1.75 -11.31 -8.15
C ASN A 322 -3.24 -11.59 -7.86
N MET A 323 -4.13 -11.32 -8.80
CA MET A 323 -5.56 -11.65 -8.67
C MET A 323 -5.80 -13.16 -8.64
N GLY A 324 -5.16 -13.92 -9.53
CA GLY A 324 -5.26 -15.39 -9.53
C GLY A 324 -4.72 -16.01 -8.24
N LEU A 325 -3.59 -15.51 -7.74
CA LEU A 325 -2.96 -15.95 -6.50
C LEU A 325 -3.86 -15.69 -5.28
N MET A 326 -4.45 -14.49 -5.18
CA MET A 326 -5.39 -14.19 -4.10
C MET A 326 -6.67 -15.02 -4.17
N GLY A 327 -7.12 -15.38 -5.37
CA GLY A 327 -8.22 -16.33 -5.57
C GLY A 327 -7.87 -17.72 -5.01
N PHE A 328 -6.67 -18.21 -5.32
CA PHE A 328 -6.16 -19.48 -4.78
C PHE A 328 -6.07 -19.46 -3.25
N ILE A 329 -5.43 -18.43 -2.66
CA ILE A 329 -5.32 -18.28 -1.20
C ILE A 329 -6.71 -18.32 -0.56
N ARG A 330 -7.66 -17.51 -1.03
CA ARG A 330 -9.00 -17.43 -0.42
C ARG A 330 -9.73 -18.77 -0.45
N SER A 331 -9.63 -19.50 -1.56
CA SER A 331 -10.24 -20.82 -1.66
C SER A 331 -9.53 -21.84 -0.77
N GLY A 332 -8.19 -21.83 -0.78
CA GLY A 332 -7.34 -22.78 -0.06
C GLY A 332 -7.35 -22.61 1.46
N LEU A 333 -7.61 -21.40 1.98
CA LEU A 333 -7.74 -21.16 3.43
C LEU A 333 -8.89 -21.92 4.08
N ARG A 334 -9.86 -22.40 3.27
CA ARG A 334 -10.92 -23.28 3.76
C ARG A 334 -10.43 -24.71 4.01
N SER A 335 -9.21 -25.05 3.58
CA SER A 335 -8.61 -26.38 3.73
C SER A 335 -9.58 -27.48 3.25
N ASP A 336 -9.94 -28.41 4.12
CA ASP A 336 -10.87 -29.51 3.90
C ASP A 336 -12.34 -29.13 4.19
N TRP A 337 -12.70 -27.85 4.10
CA TRP A 337 -14.06 -27.38 4.36
C TRP A 337 -14.69 -26.73 3.12
N HIS A 338 -15.94 -27.11 2.82
CA HIS A 338 -16.76 -26.34 1.88
C HIS A 338 -17.29 -25.06 2.55
N ILE A 339 -17.76 -25.21 3.78
CA ILE A 339 -18.17 -24.13 4.69
C ILE A 339 -17.43 -24.34 6.01
N PHE A 340 -16.52 -23.43 6.33
CA PHE A 340 -15.65 -23.57 7.50
C PHE A 340 -16.46 -23.75 8.80
N GLY A 341 -16.17 -24.83 9.53
CA GLY A 341 -16.84 -25.18 10.79
C GLY A 341 -18.25 -25.76 10.65
N VAL A 342 -18.80 -25.88 9.44
CA VAL A 342 -20.17 -26.39 9.18
C VAL A 342 -20.17 -27.63 8.32
N MET A 343 -19.48 -27.61 7.18
CA MET A 343 -19.48 -28.70 6.20
C MET A 343 -18.05 -29.05 5.82
N ARG A 344 -17.55 -30.15 6.39
CA ARG A 344 -16.25 -30.73 6.10
C ARG A 344 -16.33 -31.65 4.88
N ASP A 345 -15.39 -31.51 3.97
CA ASP A 345 -15.17 -32.42 2.86
C ASP A 345 -14.48 -33.69 3.39
N THR A 346 -15.11 -34.84 3.18
CA THR A 346 -14.59 -36.16 3.60
C THR A 346 -14.08 -36.98 2.42
N SER A 347 -13.99 -36.39 1.23
CA SER A 347 -13.46 -37.08 0.06
C SER A 347 -11.94 -37.24 0.17
N GLU A 348 -11.39 -38.18 -0.61
CA GLU A 348 -9.94 -38.41 -0.71
C GLU A 348 -9.18 -37.19 -1.28
N TRP A 349 -9.89 -36.23 -1.85
CA TRP A 349 -9.36 -35.02 -2.46
C TRP A 349 -9.37 -33.80 -1.52
N ALA A 350 -9.77 -33.99 -0.26
CA ALA A 350 -9.84 -32.94 0.75
C ALA A 350 -8.45 -32.58 1.31
N TYR A 351 -7.58 -32.01 0.48
CA TYR A 351 -6.25 -31.56 0.87
C TYR A 351 -5.90 -30.18 0.32
N THR A 352 -4.97 -29.49 0.99
CA THR A 352 -4.44 -28.20 0.53
C THR A 352 -3.48 -28.42 -0.66
N PRO A 353 -3.76 -27.87 -1.86
CA PRO A 353 -2.88 -28.05 -3.01
C PRO A 353 -1.50 -27.45 -2.79
N SER A 354 -0.47 -28.08 -3.37
CA SER A 354 0.91 -27.60 -3.28
C SER A 354 1.12 -26.27 -4.02
N ASN A 355 2.19 -25.55 -3.68
CA ASN A 355 2.64 -24.36 -4.44
C ASN A 355 2.91 -24.67 -5.93
N TYR A 356 3.26 -25.91 -6.26
CA TYR A 356 3.42 -26.34 -7.65
C TYR A 356 2.07 -26.33 -8.38
N THR A 357 1.05 -27.00 -7.81
CA THR A 357 -0.31 -27.05 -8.36
C THR A 357 -0.92 -25.65 -8.48
N MET A 358 -0.73 -24.82 -7.46
CA MET A 358 -1.11 -23.40 -7.48
C MET A 358 -0.49 -22.67 -8.69
N THR A 359 0.82 -22.82 -8.90
CA THR A 359 1.54 -22.14 -9.98
C THR A 359 1.00 -22.56 -11.34
N GLN A 360 0.68 -23.84 -11.54
CA GLN A 360 0.07 -24.34 -12.77
C GLN A 360 -1.33 -23.72 -13.00
N MET A 361 -2.20 -23.74 -11.99
CA MET A 361 -3.57 -23.22 -12.10
C MET A 361 -3.58 -21.70 -12.36
N VAL A 362 -2.83 -20.94 -11.56
CA VAL A 362 -2.73 -19.48 -11.71
C VAL A 362 -2.06 -19.12 -13.03
N GLY A 363 -0.99 -19.83 -13.40
CA GLY A 363 -0.29 -19.64 -14.68
C GLY A 363 -1.20 -19.89 -15.88
N LEU A 364 -1.97 -20.99 -15.86
CA LEU A 364 -2.93 -21.31 -16.92
C LEU A 364 -4.01 -20.22 -17.03
N ALA A 365 -4.58 -19.79 -15.91
CA ALA A 365 -5.60 -18.73 -15.89
C ALA A 365 -5.05 -17.40 -16.47
N VAL A 366 -3.81 -17.05 -16.13
CA VAL A 366 -3.13 -15.86 -16.67
C VAL A 366 -2.92 -16.01 -18.18
N ILE A 367 -2.46 -17.15 -18.67
CA ILE A 367 -2.26 -17.40 -20.10
C ILE A 367 -3.59 -17.28 -20.86
N VAL A 368 -4.65 -17.94 -20.39
CA VAL A 368 -5.97 -17.87 -21.01
C VAL A 368 -6.48 -16.44 -21.08
N PHE A 369 -6.34 -15.67 -19.99
CA PHE A 369 -6.73 -14.27 -19.96
C PHE A 369 -5.93 -13.42 -20.96
N LEU A 370 -4.60 -13.58 -21.00
CA LEU A 370 -3.74 -12.81 -21.91
C LEU A 370 -4.00 -13.16 -23.38
N VAL A 371 -4.28 -14.43 -23.69
CA VAL A 371 -4.71 -14.87 -25.03
C VAL A 371 -6.04 -14.22 -25.39
N GLY A 372 -7.01 -14.18 -24.47
CA GLY A 372 -8.29 -13.49 -24.68
C GLY A 372 -8.12 -11.99 -24.95
N VAL A 373 -7.26 -11.32 -24.18
CA VAL A 373 -6.92 -9.90 -24.40
C VAL A 373 -6.25 -9.68 -25.75
N ALA A 374 -5.29 -10.52 -26.12
CA ALA A 374 -4.61 -10.46 -27.42
C ALA A 374 -5.61 -10.67 -28.58
N PHE A 375 -6.53 -11.62 -28.42
CA PHE A 375 -7.60 -11.89 -29.39
C PHE A 375 -8.54 -10.69 -29.55
N MET A 376 -8.93 -10.03 -28.46
CA MET A 376 -9.74 -8.80 -28.53
C MET A 376 -9.03 -7.67 -29.27
N PHE A 377 -7.73 -7.45 -29.02
CA PHE A 377 -6.96 -6.45 -29.75
C PHE A 377 -6.82 -6.79 -31.24
N TRP A 378 -6.65 -8.07 -31.56
CA TRP A 378 -6.59 -8.55 -32.94
C TRP A 378 -7.93 -8.31 -33.68
N LEU A 379 -9.07 -8.66 -33.06
CA LEU A 379 -10.40 -8.37 -33.60
C LEU A 379 -10.62 -6.87 -33.84
N GLY A 380 -10.23 -6.03 -32.87
CA GLY A 380 -10.32 -4.57 -33.02
C GLY A 380 -9.43 -4.03 -34.15
N GLY A 381 -8.29 -4.68 -34.42
CA GLY A 381 -7.40 -4.35 -35.54
C GLY A 381 -8.01 -4.69 -36.90
N ILE A 382 -8.79 -5.77 -37.00
CA ILE A 382 -9.52 -6.14 -38.22
C ILE A 382 -10.63 -5.13 -38.51
N ALA A 383 -11.45 -4.79 -37.50
CA ALA A 383 -12.54 -3.82 -37.64
C ALA A 383 -12.07 -2.42 -38.06
N LYS A 384 -10.81 -2.07 -37.79
CA LYS A 384 -10.21 -0.79 -38.15
C LYS A 384 -9.60 -0.76 -39.56
N LYS A 385 -9.34 -1.92 -40.17
CA LYS A 385 -8.89 -2.03 -41.57
C LYS A 385 -10.04 -1.87 -42.58
N GLU A 386 -11.28 -2.01 -42.13
CA GLU A 386 -12.48 -1.85 -42.96
C GLU A 386 -13.05 -0.41 -42.96
N LYS A 387 -12.34 0.55 -42.36
CA LYS A 387 -12.57 1.99 -42.50
C LYS A 387 -11.31 2.66 -43.05
#